data_AF-A0A7S6MUN4-F1
#
_entry.id   AF-A0A7S6MUN4-F1
#
_cell.length_a   1.000
_cell.length_b   1.000
_cell.length_c   1.000
_cell.angle_alpha   90.00
_cell.angle_beta   90.00
_cell.angle_gamma   90.00
#
_symmetry.space_group_name_H-M   'P 1'
#
loop_
_entity.id
_entity.type
_entity.pdbx_description
1 polymer ?
#
loop_
_entity_poly.entity_id
_entity_poly.type
_entity_poly.pdbx_seq_one_letter_code
_entity_poly.pdbx_strand_id
1 'polypeptide(L)'
;MANPNIGPEKDHEPEQSYLPGKEPTAIVKQRRLINRWSLFALFFISASATVLYVSNVIAVNKLSQETEQLRRNVDSLETLNKSLRNETYRLQSSERVTKIATEKLGMIPPQEAPVVLQP
;
A
#
# COMPACT_ATOMS: atom_id res chain seq x y z
N MET A 1 12.11 -104.07 21.55
CA MET A 1 13.26 -103.92 20.64
C MET A 1 12.71 -103.72 19.23
N ALA A 2 13.21 -102.66 18.55
CA ALA A 2 13.15 -102.34 17.12
C ALA A 2 11.78 -102.11 16.43
N ASN A 3 11.52 -100.82 16.14
CA ASN A 3 10.60 -100.32 15.11
C ASN A 3 11.35 -100.26 13.75
N PRO A 4 10.82 -100.78 12.63
CA PRO A 4 11.54 -100.78 11.36
C PRO A 4 11.04 -99.74 10.32
N ASN A 5 12.02 -99.18 9.61
CA ASN A 5 12.02 -98.50 8.28
C ASN A 5 11.52 -97.05 8.20
N ILE A 6 12.39 -96.01 8.09
CA ILE A 6 13.25 -95.56 6.96
C ILE A 6 12.36 -95.14 5.77
N GLY A 7 12.28 -93.91 5.22
CA GLY A 7 13.06 -92.66 5.08
C GLY A 7 12.56 -92.00 3.74
N PRO A 8 13.14 -90.95 3.11
CA PRO A 8 13.80 -89.71 3.56
C PRO A 8 13.10 -88.41 3.04
N GLU A 9 13.52 -87.25 3.55
CA GLU A 9 13.65 -85.95 2.84
C GLU A 9 12.44 -85.34 2.10
N LYS A 10 11.96 -84.19 2.59
CA LYS A 10 11.81 -82.96 1.78
C LYS A 10 11.40 -81.79 2.67
N ASP A 11 12.29 -80.81 2.70
CA ASP A 11 12.03 -79.41 3.05
C ASP A 11 10.69 -79.00 2.45
N HIS A 12 9.77 -78.44 3.23
CA HIS A 12 8.76 -77.47 2.79
C HIS A 12 8.07 -76.94 4.05
N GLU A 13 8.54 -75.80 4.55
CA GLU A 13 7.77 -74.94 5.43
C GLU A 13 6.45 -74.58 4.72
N PRO A 14 5.26 -74.86 5.27
CA PRO A 14 4.05 -74.26 4.76
C PRO A 14 3.91 -72.86 5.36
N GLU A 15 4.36 -71.90 4.55
CA GLU A 15 3.98 -70.49 4.46
C GLU A 15 2.91 -70.05 5.47
N GLN A 16 3.34 -69.26 6.46
CA GLN A 16 2.41 -68.41 7.20
C GLN A 16 1.79 -67.41 6.22
N SER A 17 0.55 -67.67 5.84
CA SER A 17 -0.29 -66.74 5.07
C SER A 17 -0.52 -65.49 5.91
N TYR A 18 0.32 -64.48 5.71
CA TYR A 18 0.10 -63.14 6.25
C TYR A 18 -1.12 -62.54 5.56
N LEU A 19 -2.30 -62.76 6.14
CA LEU A 19 -3.48 -61.97 5.79
C LEU A 19 -3.14 -60.49 6.04
N PRO A 20 -3.39 -59.58 5.07
CA PRO A 20 -3.11 -58.16 5.26
C PRO A 20 -3.98 -57.65 6.41
N GLY A 21 -3.33 -57.29 7.51
CA GLY A 21 -3.99 -56.71 8.68
C GLY A 21 -4.81 -55.50 8.25
N LYS A 22 -6.11 -55.52 8.54
CA LYS A 22 -6.97 -54.35 8.36
C LYS A 22 -6.34 -53.21 9.16
N GLU A 23 -5.83 -52.20 8.47
CA GLU A 23 -5.25 -51.02 9.11
C GLU A 23 -6.24 -50.47 10.15
N PRO A 24 -5.77 -50.04 11.34
CA PRO A 24 -6.64 -49.48 12.35
C PRO A 24 -7.30 -48.22 11.79
N THR A 25 -8.59 -48.34 11.47
CA THR A 25 -9.44 -47.33 10.84
C THR A 25 -9.45 -45.97 11.57
N ALA A 26 -8.97 -45.93 12.82
CA ALA A 26 -8.74 -44.74 13.61
C ALA A 26 -7.70 -43.78 12.97
N ILE A 27 -6.58 -44.31 12.46
CA ILE A 27 -5.50 -43.50 11.88
C ILE A 27 -5.96 -42.82 10.57
N VAL A 28 -6.78 -43.52 9.78
CA VAL A 28 -7.32 -43.00 8.51
C VAL A 28 -8.34 -41.88 8.75
N LYS A 29 -9.19 -41.98 9.79
CA LYS A 29 -10.16 -40.92 10.13
C LYS A 29 -9.48 -39.66 10.66
N GLN A 30 -8.44 -39.79 11.46
CA GLN A 30 -7.72 -38.67 12.06
C GLN A 30 -6.96 -37.84 11.00
N ARG A 31 -6.33 -38.50 10.01
CA ARG A 31 -5.71 -37.81 8.85
C ARG A 31 -6.73 -37.00 8.04
N ARG A 32 -7.96 -37.52 7.85
CA ARG A 32 -9.02 -36.82 7.09
C ARG A 32 -9.58 -35.60 7.84
N LEU A 33 -9.72 -35.68 9.16
CA LEU A 33 -10.26 -34.57 9.97
C LEU A 33 -9.28 -33.40 10.06
N ILE A 34 -7.98 -33.69 10.32
CA ILE A 34 -6.94 -32.66 10.35
C ILE A 34 -6.83 -31.97 8.98
N ASN A 35 -6.96 -32.71 7.88
CA ASN A 35 -6.88 -32.14 6.54
C ASN A 35 -8.03 -31.16 6.23
N ARG A 36 -9.26 -31.46 6.69
CA ARG A 36 -10.43 -30.59 6.46
C ARG A 36 -10.36 -29.32 7.29
N TRP A 37 -10.01 -29.41 8.58
CA TRP A 37 -9.85 -28.23 9.44
C TRP A 37 -8.68 -27.34 9.00
N SER A 38 -7.57 -27.94 8.55
CA SER A 38 -6.47 -27.21 7.95
C SER A 38 -6.89 -26.48 6.66
N LEU A 39 -7.67 -27.12 5.80
CA LEU A 39 -8.26 -26.45 4.63
C LEU A 39 -9.13 -25.27 5.03
N PHE A 40 -10.03 -25.45 6.01
CA PHE A 40 -10.89 -24.37 6.49
C PHE A 40 -10.08 -23.21 7.08
N ALA A 41 -9.05 -23.49 7.87
CA ALA A 41 -8.14 -22.47 8.40
C ALA A 41 -7.40 -21.75 7.27
N LEU A 42 -6.88 -22.48 6.28
CA LEU A 42 -6.21 -21.90 5.12
C LEU A 42 -7.14 -20.99 4.31
N PHE A 43 -8.37 -21.44 4.05
CA PHE A 43 -9.39 -20.62 3.39
C PHE A 43 -9.72 -19.37 4.19
N PHE A 44 -9.89 -19.50 5.51
CA PHE A 44 -10.20 -18.37 6.38
C PHE A 44 -9.06 -17.35 6.41
N ILE A 45 -7.82 -17.81 6.54
CA ILE A 45 -6.62 -16.96 6.52
C ILE A 45 -6.47 -16.29 5.15
N SER A 46 -6.64 -17.04 4.06
CA SER A 46 -6.54 -16.50 2.69
C SER A 46 -7.61 -15.44 2.42
N ALA A 47 -8.87 -15.69 2.81
CA ALA A 47 -9.94 -14.71 2.71
C ALA A 47 -9.65 -13.46 3.54
N SER A 48 -9.22 -13.64 4.80
CA SER A 48 -8.89 -12.52 5.69
C SER A 48 -7.73 -11.70 5.14
N ALA A 49 -6.67 -12.35 4.65
CA ALA A 49 -5.53 -11.70 4.03
C ALA A 49 -5.93 -10.87 2.79
N THR A 50 -6.87 -11.40 1.99
CA THR A 50 -7.39 -10.69 0.81
C THR A 50 -8.15 -9.42 1.21
N VAL A 51 -9.03 -9.51 2.22
CA VAL A 51 -9.76 -8.34 2.73
C VAL A 51 -8.80 -7.30 3.30
N LEU A 52 -7.82 -7.71 4.10
CA LEU A 52 -6.80 -6.81 4.65
C LEU A 52 -5.99 -6.13 3.53
N TYR A 53 -5.56 -6.88 2.52
CA TYR A 53 -4.83 -6.34 1.38
C TYR A 53 -5.66 -5.28 0.63
N VAL A 54 -6.91 -5.60 0.28
CA VAL A 54 -7.80 -4.65 -0.40
C VAL A 54 -8.05 -3.42 0.46
N SER A 55 -8.24 -3.57 1.77
CA SER A 55 -8.41 -2.43 2.67
C SER A 55 -7.17 -1.53 2.70
N ASN A 56 -5.98 -2.11 2.69
CA ASN A 56 -4.73 -1.39 2.66
C ASN A 56 -4.55 -0.64 1.33
N VAL A 57 -4.81 -1.30 0.20
CA VAL A 57 -4.68 -0.67 -1.13
C VAL A 57 -5.66 0.50 -1.30
N ILE A 58 -6.89 0.37 -0.78
CA ILE A 58 -7.87 1.46 -0.79
C ILE A 58 -7.38 2.62 0.09
N ALA A 59 -6.84 2.34 1.27
CA ALA A 59 -6.31 3.37 2.17
C ALA A 59 -5.15 4.13 1.53
N VAL A 60 -4.20 3.43 0.90
CA VAL A 60 -3.08 4.04 0.18
C VAL A 60 -3.56 4.89 -1.00
N ASN A 61 -4.54 4.41 -1.76
CA ASN A 61 -5.12 5.16 -2.86
C ASN A 61 -5.83 6.44 -2.38
N LYS A 62 -6.59 6.35 -1.28
CA LYS A 62 -7.23 7.53 -0.66
C LYS A 62 -6.19 8.54 -0.20
N LEU A 63 -5.16 8.08 0.51
CA LEU A 63 -4.08 8.95 0.96
C LEU A 63 -3.35 9.62 -0.21
N SER A 64 -3.11 8.89 -1.29
CA SER A 64 -2.52 9.45 -2.52
C SER A 64 -3.41 10.49 -3.20
N GLN A 65 -4.73 10.28 -3.17
CA GLN A 65 -5.67 11.29 -3.68
C GLN A 65 -5.71 12.53 -2.81
N GLU A 66 -5.70 12.37 -1.48
CA GLU A 66 -5.70 13.48 -0.53
C GLU A 66 -4.42 14.32 -0.65
N THR A 67 -3.25 13.68 -0.77
CA THR A 67 -1.97 14.40 -0.94
C THR A 67 -1.94 15.16 -2.26
N GLU A 68 -2.41 14.54 -3.33
CA GLU A 68 -2.46 15.17 -4.66
C GLU A 68 -3.47 16.34 -4.68
N GLN A 69 -4.61 16.22 -3.98
CA GLN A 69 -5.56 17.33 -3.82
C GLN A 69 -4.95 18.47 -3.00
N LEU A 70 -4.26 18.15 -1.90
CA LEU A 70 -3.59 19.14 -1.07
C LEU A 70 -2.49 19.87 -1.86
N ARG A 71 -1.72 19.14 -2.66
CA ARG A 71 -0.69 19.71 -3.53
C ARG A 71 -1.28 20.71 -4.52
N ARG A 72 -2.37 20.35 -5.20
CA ARG A 72 -3.09 21.27 -6.10
C ARG A 72 -3.55 22.54 -5.41
N ASN A 73 -4.00 22.45 -4.15
CA ASN A 73 -4.40 23.62 -3.38
C ASN A 73 -3.21 24.53 -3.10
N VAL A 74 -2.06 23.97 -2.69
CA VAL A 74 -0.83 24.74 -2.46
C VAL A 74 -0.38 25.44 -3.73
N ASP A 75 -0.32 24.72 -4.86
CA ASP A 75 0.10 25.27 -6.15
C ASP A 75 -0.84 26.42 -6.61
N SER A 76 -2.15 26.26 -6.37
CA SER A 76 -3.15 27.30 -6.64
C SER A 76 -2.92 28.54 -5.78
N LEU A 77 -2.73 28.37 -4.47
CA LEU A 77 -2.46 29.47 -3.55
C LEU A 77 -1.17 30.20 -3.89
N GLU A 78 -0.12 29.48 -4.27
CA GLU A 78 1.15 30.09 -4.69
C GLU A 78 0.96 30.92 -5.96
N THR A 79 0.22 30.39 -6.93
CA THR A 79 -0.10 31.10 -8.18
C THR A 79 -0.88 32.39 -7.91
N LEU A 80 -1.90 32.31 -7.06
CA LEU A 80 -2.68 33.48 -6.63
C LEU A 80 -1.78 34.50 -5.90
N ASN A 81 -0.92 34.06 -5.00
CA ASN A 81 -0.01 34.94 -4.28
C ASN A 81 0.93 35.69 -5.25
N LYS A 82 1.50 35.00 -6.23
CA LYS A 82 2.33 35.60 -7.29
C LYS A 82 1.53 36.64 -8.08
N SER A 83 0.29 36.32 -8.46
CA SER A 83 -0.60 37.26 -9.16
C SER A 83 -0.86 38.52 -8.32
N LEU A 84 -1.24 38.37 -7.05
CA LEU A 84 -1.48 39.52 -6.15
C LEU A 84 -0.23 40.39 -5.94
N ARG A 85 0.95 39.77 -5.83
CA ARG A 85 2.22 40.50 -5.75
C ARG A 85 2.47 41.33 -7.01
N ASN A 86 2.25 40.74 -8.19
CA ASN A 86 2.39 41.44 -9.45
C ASN A 86 1.41 42.61 -9.57
N GLU A 87 0.15 42.43 -9.15
CA GLU A 87 -0.81 43.53 -9.10
C GLU A 87 -0.38 44.63 -8.14
N THR A 88 0.13 44.26 -6.96
CA THR A 88 0.64 45.22 -5.98
C THR A 88 1.78 46.04 -6.58
N TYR A 89 2.76 45.40 -7.21
CA TYR A 89 3.86 46.10 -7.89
C TYR A 89 3.36 46.99 -9.02
N ARG A 90 2.38 46.54 -9.80
CA ARG A 90 1.75 47.35 -10.86
C ARG A 90 1.03 48.57 -10.29
N LEU A 91 0.38 48.43 -9.12
CA LEU A 91 -0.33 49.52 -8.46
C LEU A 91 0.62 50.54 -7.83
N GLN A 92 1.72 50.05 -7.27
CA GLN A 92 2.79 50.84 -6.64
C GLN A 92 3.83 51.37 -7.63
N SER A 93 3.76 50.98 -8.90
CA SER A 93 4.77 51.39 -9.88
C SER A 93 4.82 52.90 -9.98
N SER A 94 6.04 53.46 -9.90
CA SER A 94 6.25 54.90 -9.99
C SER A 94 5.67 55.47 -11.28
N GLU A 95 5.72 54.72 -12.39
CA GLU A 95 5.06 55.08 -13.64
C GLU A 95 3.56 55.35 -13.46
N ARG A 96 2.82 54.42 -12.82
CA ARG A 96 1.39 54.59 -12.58
C ARG A 96 1.12 55.74 -11.62
N VAL A 97 1.92 55.87 -10.57
CA VAL A 97 1.80 56.96 -9.59
C VAL A 97 2.00 58.31 -10.27
N THR A 98 3.08 58.46 -11.04
CA THR A 98 3.38 59.68 -11.81
C THR A 98 2.29 59.97 -12.83
N LYS A 99 1.80 58.96 -13.56
CA LYS A 99 0.70 59.13 -14.51
C LYS A 99 -0.58 59.65 -13.83
N ILE A 100 -0.95 59.09 -12.68
CA ILE A 100 -2.12 59.57 -11.93
C ILE A 100 -1.88 60.98 -11.39
N ALA A 101 -0.69 61.24 -10.86
CA ALA A 101 -0.28 62.54 -10.36
C ALA A 101 -0.37 63.65 -11.43
N THR A 102 0.12 63.40 -12.63
CA THR A 102 0.12 64.38 -13.71
C THR A 102 -1.25 64.50 -14.37
N GLU A 103 -1.87 63.38 -14.76
CA GLU A 103 -3.11 63.38 -15.56
C GLU A 103 -4.36 63.68 -14.73
N LYS A 104 -4.45 63.15 -13.50
CA LYS A 104 -5.66 63.30 -12.66
C LYS A 104 -5.56 64.40 -11.63
N LEU A 105 -4.35 64.66 -11.11
CA LEU A 105 -4.13 65.63 -10.04
C LEU A 105 -3.45 66.92 -10.53
N GLY A 106 -3.07 66.99 -11.81
CA GLY A 106 -2.43 68.17 -12.41
C GLY A 106 -1.07 68.52 -11.81
N MET A 107 -0.40 67.57 -11.15
CA MET A 107 0.91 67.80 -10.54
C MET A 107 2.00 67.87 -11.61
N ILE A 108 2.98 68.73 -11.41
CA ILE A 108 4.14 68.89 -12.29
C ILE A 108 5.36 68.29 -11.59
N PRO A 109 6.10 67.37 -12.22
CA PRO A 109 7.30 66.80 -11.61
C PRO A 109 8.37 67.89 -11.41
N PRO A 110 9.05 67.92 -10.25
CA PRO A 110 10.11 68.88 -9.99
C PRO A 110 11.31 68.63 -10.93
N GLN A 111 11.97 69.70 -11.37
CA GLN A 111 13.09 69.63 -12.33
C GLN A 111 14.39 69.10 -11.70
N GLU A 112 14.53 69.20 -10.38
CA GLU A 112 15.71 68.76 -9.65
C GLU A 112 15.33 67.79 -8.53
N ALA A 113 16.20 66.82 -8.27
CA ALA A 113 16.01 65.86 -7.19
C ALA A 113 16.12 66.56 -5.83
N PRO A 114 15.27 66.20 -4.84
CA PRO A 114 15.33 66.81 -3.50
C PRO A 114 16.70 66.58 -2.86
N VAL A 115 17.31 67.66 -2.35
CA VAL A 115 18.57 67.58 -1.59
C VAL A 115 18.24 67.18 -0.15
N VAL A 116 18.79 66.05 0.30
CA VAL A 116 18.65 65.60 1.69
C VAL A 116 19.54 66.46 2.58
N LEU A 117 18.93 67.30 3.41
CA LEU A 117 19.64 68.05 4.44
C LEU A 117 19.99 67.08 5.59
N GLN A 118 21.26 66.71 5.72
CA GLN A 118 21.75 65.97 6.89
C GLN A 118 21.86 66.95 8.08
N PRO A 119 21.46 66.55 9.30
CA PRO A 119 21.57 67.38 10.49
C PRO A 119 23.02 67.64 10.93
#